data_AF-A0A1M7L328-F1
#
_entry.id   AF-A0A1M7L328-F1
#
_cell.length_a   1.000
_cell.length_b   1.000
_cell.length_c   1.000
_cell.angle_alpha   90.00
_cell.angle_beta   90.00
_cell.angle_gamma   90.00
#
_symmetry.space_group_name_H-M   'P 1'
#
loop_
_entity.id
_entity.type
_entity.pdbx_description
1 polymer ?
#
loop_
_entity_poly.entity_id
_entity_poly.type
_entity_poly.pdbx_seq_one_letter_code
_entity_poly.pdbx_strand_id
1 'polypeptide(L)'
;MAKYVFMKLREAKKEDFADQWGRKRIGVIYFQQSITGAVCTQPFYFTEDTNLESFKELYTANQIFVPMGIFDEIEVIEEKENLT
;
A
#
# COMPACT_ATOMS: atom_id res chain seq x y z
N MET A 1 -7.99 -24.92 -13.73
CA MET A 1 -6.70 -24.27 -13.43
C MET A 1 -6.99 -22.97 -12.72
N ALA A 2 -6.47 -22.78 -11.50
CA ALA A 2 -6.52 -21.48 -10.84
C ALA A 2 -5.55 -20.52 -11.54
N LYS A 3 -6.00 -19.30 -11.81
CA LYS A 3 -5.14 -18.22 -12.30
C LYS A 3 -4.73 -17.39 -11.08
N TYR A 4 -3.44 -17.16 -10.91
CA TYR A 4 -2.89 -16.35 -9.83
C TYR A 4 -2.43 -15.02 -10.40
N VAL A 5 -2.69 -13.94 -9.65
CA VAL A 5 -2.23 -12.58 -9.96
C VAL A 5 -1.41 -12.11 -8.78
N PHE A 6 -0.21 -11.62 -9.05
CA PHE A 6 0.68 -11.03 -8.04
C PHE A 6 0.59 -9.51 -8.11
N MET A 7 0.49 -8.87 -6.95
CA MET A 7 0.46 -7.42 -6.82
C MET A 7 1.67 -6.98 -6.00
N LYS A 8 2.43 -5.99 -6.52
CA LYS A 8 3.46 -5.33 -5.74
C LYS A 8 2.82 -4.24 -4.88
N LEU A 9 3.21 -4.20 -3.62
CA LEU A 9 2.78 -3.20 -2.65
C LEU A 9 3.97 -2.33 -2.26
N ARG A 10 3.69 -1.09 -1.85
CA ARG A 10 4.66 -0.17 -1.24
C ARG A 10 4.07 0.51 -0.03
N GLU A 11 4.91 1.05 0.84
CA GLU A 11 4.47 1.94 1.91
C GLU A 11 3.66 3.10 1.33
N ALA A 12 2.57 3.42 2.00
CA ALA A 12 1.69 4.47 1.57
C ALA A 12 2.27 5.85 1.90
N LYS A 13 2.04 6.80 1.00
CA LYS A 13 2.41 8.20 1.13
C LYS A 13 1.15 9.06 1.30
N LYS A 14 1.34 10.31 1.68
CA LYS A 14 0.22 11.23 1.93
C LYS A 14 -0.61 11.44 0.67
N GLU A 15 0.06 11.50 -0.48
CA GLU A 15 -0.53 11.77 -1.79
C GLU A 15 -1.44 10.63 -2.28
N ASP A 16 -1.30 9.43 -1.68
CA ASP A 16 -2.19 8.32 -1.96
C ASP A 16 -3.60 8.57 -1.39
N PHE A 17 -3.71 9.24 -0.24
CA PHE A 17 -4.98 9.46 0.47
C PHE A 17 -5.48 10.90 0.45
N ALA A 18 -4.67 11.84 0.02
CA ALA A 18 -5.02 13.25 -0.07
C ALA A 18 -4.53 13.88 -1.38
N ASP A 19 -5.34 14.77 -1.94
CA ASP A 19 -4.90 15.60 -3.07
C ASP A 19 -4.00 16.76 -2.60
N GLN A 20 -3.51 17.54 -3.57
CA GLN A 20 -2.66 18.71 -3.30
C GLN A 20 -3.32 19.80 -2.45
N TRP A 21 -4.66 19.80 -2.34
CA TRP A 21 -5.42 20.72 -1.50
C TRP A 21 -5.80 20.09 -0.15
N GLY A 22 -5.32 18.88 0.15
CA GLY A 22 -5.60 18.15 1.38
C GLY A 22 -6.99 17.50 1.43
N ARG A 23 -7.71 17.43 0.30
CA ARG A 23 -9.00 16.73 0.24
C ARG A 23 -8.75 15.23 0.17
N LYS A 24 -9.57 14.46 0.88
CA LYS A 24 -9.48 13.00 0.92
C LYS A 24 -9.70 12.40 -0.46
N ARG A 25 -8.84 11.46 -0.85
CA ARG A 25 -8.99 10.63 -2.06
C ARG A 25 -9.75 9.36 -1.68
N ILE A 26 -11.07 9.41 -1.80
CA ILE A 26 -11.94 8.27 -1.48
C ILE A 26 -11.85 7.19 -2.57
N GLY A 27 -11.94 5.93 -2.16
CA GLY A 27 -11.87 4.74 -3.04
C GLY A 27 -10.47 4.14 -3.18
N VAL A 28 -9.46 4.70 -2.51
CA VAL A 28 -8.08 4.21 -2.57
C VAL A 28 -7.98 2.85 -1.88
N ILE A 29 -7.44 1.86 -2.59
CA ILE A 29 -7.17 0.54 -2.02
C ILE A 29 -5.92 0.63 -1.15
N TYR A 30 -6.01 0.08 0.04
CA TYR A 30 -4.85 -0.10 0.92
C TYR A 30 -4.91 -1.44 1.65
N PHE A 31 -3.77 -1.88 2.14
CA PHE A 31 -3.57 -3.09 2.91
C PHE A 31 -2.93 -2.72 4.25
N GLN A 32 -3.28 -3.46 5.28
CA GLN A 32 -2.78 -3.25 6.63
C GLN A 32 -1.74 -4.31 6.98
N GLN A 33 -0.70 -3.93 7.68
CA GLN A 33 0.28 -4.85 8.25
C GLN A 33 -0.01 -5.05 9.74
N SER A 34 0.01 -6.31 10.18
CA SER A 34 -0.07 -6.64 11.61
C SER A 34 1.23 -6.28 12.35
N ILE A 35 1.17 -6.25 13.68
CA ILE A 35 2.34 -5.97 14.54
C ILE A 35 3.44 -7.03 14.36
N THR A 36 3.09 -8.25 13.92
CA THR A 36 4.06 -9.32 13.64
C THR A 36 4.73 -9.18 12.27
N GLY A 37 4.40 -8.14 11.50
CA GLY A 37 4.96 -7.88 10.17
C GLY A 37 4.22 -8.58 9.02
N ALA A 38 3.23 -9.41 9.30
CA ALA A 38 2.43 -10.04 8.24
C ALA A 38 1.46 -9.03 7.62
N VAL A 39 1.50 -8.88 6.30
CA VAL A 39 0.55 -8.06 5.53
C VAL A 39 -0.77 -8.82 5.42
N CYS A 40 -1.86 -8.17 5.83
CA CYS A 40 -3.21 -8.67 5.60
C CYS A 40 -3.49 -8.64 4.10
N THR A 41 -3.78 -9.79 3.50
CA THR A 41 -4.04 -9.92 2.05
C THR A 41 -5.44 -9.47 1.66
N GLN A 42 -6.31 -9.16 2.63
CA GLN A 42 -7.60 -8.56 2.38
C GLN A 42 -7.44 -7.06 2.08
N PRO A 43 -7.93 -6.57 0.93
CA PRO A 43 -7.90 -5.15 0.63
C PRO A 43 -8.92 -4.40 1.48
N PHE A 44 -8.57 -3.18 1.87
CA PHE A 44 -9.45 -2.19 2.44
C PHE A 44 -9.61 -1.03 1.46
N TYR A 45 -10.70 -0.28 1.59
CA TYR A 45 -10.95 0.92 0.82
C TYR A 45 -10.97 2.12 1.75
N PHE A 46 -10.26 3.18 1.39
CA PHE A 46 -10.33 4.45 2.08
C PHE A 46 -11.65 5.12 1.72
N THR A 47 -12.55 5.26 2.70
CA THR A 47 -13.93 5.74 2.53
C THR A 47 -14.23 6.88 3.48
N GLU A 48 -15.40 7.49 3.33
CA GLU A 48 -15.85 8.54 4.27
C GLU A 48 -16.03 7.99 5.69
N ASP A 49 -16.40 6.72 5.80
CA ASP A 49 -16.62 6.00 7.06
C ASP A 49 -15.34 5.40 7.65
N THR A 50 -14.19 5.57 6.99
CA THR A 50 -12.92 5.08 7.54
C THR A 50 -12.65 5.75 8.89
N ASN A 51 -12.49 4.94 9.93
CA ASN A 51 -12.07 5.41 11.24
C ASN A 51 -10.67 6.04 11.13
N LEU A 52 -10.64 7.38 11.16
CA LEU A 52 -9.41 8.14 10.95
C LEU A 52 -8.43 8.03 12.10
N GLU A 53 -8.87 7.70 13.31
CA GLU A 53 -8.00 7.55 14.47
C GLU A 53 -7.12 6.31 14.28
N SER A 54 -7.74 5.13 14.15
CA SER A 54 -7.03 3.89 13.89
C SER A 54 -6.25 3.91 12.56
N PHE A 55 -6.80 4.57 11.53
CA PHE A 55 -6.09 4.72 10.27
C PHE A 55 -4.79 5.53 10.44
N LYS A 56 -4.83 6.64 11.17
CA LYS A 56 -3.65 7.47 11.42
C LYS A 56 -2.62 6.72 12.25
N GLU A 57 -3.04 5.99 13.28
CA GLU A 57 -2.13 5.16 14.10
C GLU A 57 -1.33 4.20 13.21
N LEU A 58 -2.04 3.40 12.40
CA LEU A 58 -1.42 2.45 11.47
C LEU A 58 -0.52 3.17 10.44
N TYR A 59 -0.99 4.29 9.89
CA TYR A 59 -0.23 5.08 8.92
C TYR A 59 1.08 5.61 9.52
N THR A 60 1.05 6.16 10.75
CA THR A 60 2.25 6.65 11.45
C THR A 60 3.21 5.54 11.85
N ALA A 61 2.71 4.31 12.00
CA ALA A 61 3.51 3.12 12.25
C ALA A 61 4.06 2.47 10.96
N ASN A 62 3.87 3.09 9.79
CA ASN A 62 4.22 2.55 8.47
C ASN A 62 3.56 1.19 8.17
N GLN A 63 2.38 0.94 8.73
CA GLN A 63 1.63 -0.31 8.57
C GLN A 63 0.56 -0.25 7.48
N ILE A 64 0.56 0.79 6.65
CA ILE A 64 -0.39 0.98 5.55
C ILE A 64 0.37 0.88 4.23
N PHE A 65 -0.07 -0.05 3.39
CA PHE A 65 0.53 -0.31 2.09
C PHE A 65 -0.50 -0.07 0.99
N VAL A 66 -0.05 0.43 -0.16
CA VAL A 66 -0.88 0.62 -1.35
C VAL A 66 -0.31 -0.14 -2.54
N PRO A 67 -1.14 -0.51 -3.53
CA PRO A 67 -0.64 -1.06 -4.79
C PRO A 67 0.35 -0.11 -5.45
N MET A 68 1.47 -0.65 -5.94
CA MET A 68 2.42 0.10 -6.73
C MET A 68 1.77 0.49 -8.06
N GLY A 69 1.65 1.80 -8.31
CA GLY A 69 1.14 2.36 -9.55
C GLY A 69 2.13 2.17 -10.71
N ILE A 70 1.63 2.30 -11.94
CA ILE A 70 2.42 2.18 -13.18
C ILE A 70 3.58 3.19 -13.22
N PHE A 71 3.43 4.33 -12.53
CA PHE A 71 4.40 5.43 -12.49
C PHE A 71 5.13 5.55 -11.15
N ASP A 72 4.93 4.62 -10.22
CA ASP A 72 5.81 4.56 -9.05
C ASP A 72 7.19 4.09 -9.52
N GLU A 73 8.26 4.72 -9.00
CA GLU A 73 9.63 4.44 -9.41
C GLU A 73 9.90 2.94 -9.42
N ILE A 74 10.14 2.38 -10.61
CA ILE A 74 10.54 1.00 -10.77
C ILE A 74 12.01 0.93 -10.38
N GLU A 75 12.28 0.45 -9.17
CA GLU A 75 13.63 0.07 -8.78
C GLU A 75 14.09 -1.06 -9.71
N VAL A 76 14.97 -0.76 -10.66
CA VAL A 76 15.63 -1.77 -11.49
C VAL A 76 16.67 -2.43 -10.60
N ILE A 77 16.27 -3.49 -9.91
CA ILE A 77 17.20 -4.34 -9.18
C ILE A 77 18.00 -5.09 -10.25
N GLU A 78 19.26 -4.72 -10.45
CA GLU A 78 20.20 -5.56 -11.20
C GLU A 78 20.25 -6.92 -10.50
N GLU A 79 19.67 -7.95 -11.13
CA GLU A 79 19.83 -9.32 -10.68
C GLU A 79 21.32 -9.61 -10.65
N LYS A 80 21.89 -9.78 -9.44
CA LYS A 80 23.20 -10.41 -9.32
C LYS A 80 23.04 -11.82 -9.86
N GLU A 81 23.49 -12.04 -11.10
CA GLU A 81 23.77 -13.35 -11.64
C GLU A 81 24.65 -14.08 -10.61
N ASN A 82 24.05 -15.03 -9.88
CA ASN A 82 24.82 -16.05 -9.20
C ASN A 82 25.34 -16.99 -10.30
N LEU A 83 26.42 -16.57 -10.95
CA LEU A 83 27.28 -17.44 -11.73
C LEU A 83 27.82 -18.51 -10.75
N THR A 84 27.26 -19.70 -10.87
CA THR A 84 27.80 -20.93 -10.26
C THR A 84 28.47 -21.74 -11.35
#